data_AF-U2YMX9-F1
#
_entry.id   AF-U2YMX9-F1
#
_cell.length_a   1.000
_cell.length_b   1.000
_cell.length_c   1.000
_cell.angle_alpha   90.00
_cell.angle_beta   90.00
_cell.angle_gamma   90.00
#
_symmetry.space_group_name_H-M   'P 1'
#
loop_
_entity.id
_entity.type
_entity.pdbx_description
1 polymer ?
#
loop_
_entity_poly.entity_id
_entity_poly.type
_entity_poly.pdbx_seq_one_letter_code
_entity_poly.pdbx_strand_id
1 'polypeptide(L)'
;MPDEMWAVVAPLLPEEPPKPKGGRTRVPDRDALRGIVFVLRTGMPWEMLPREVFGCSGMTCWRRLRDWQQAGVWDRLHRVLLERLDRAGELDWSRASLDAASIGANVWPAPVQAPIG
;
A
#
# COMPACT_ATOMS: atom_id res chain seq x y z
N MET A 1 12.75 3.56 -2.64
CA MET A 1 12.59 2.32 -1.85
C MET A 1 13.91 1.60 -1.87
N PRO A 2 14.55 1.36 -0.71
CA PRO A 2 15.80 0.60 -0.62
C PRO A 2 15.65 -0.82 -1.17
N ASP A 3 16.75 -1.40 -1.67
CA ASP A 3 16.75 -2.77 -2.22
C ASP A 3 16.43 -3.82 -1.16
N GLU A 4 16.91 -3.62 0.08
CA GLU A 4 16.66 -4.54 1.19
C GLU A 4 15.16 -4.66 1.49
N MET A 5 14.43 -3.55 1.51
CA MET A 5 12.98 -3.55 1.69
C MET A 5 12.29 -4.26 0.52
N TRP A 6 12.77 -4.01 -0.70
CA TRP A 6 12.22 -4.66 -1.89
C TRP A 6 12.44 -6.18 -1.87
N ALA A 7 13.60 -6.64 -1.41
CA ALA A 7 13.90 -8.06 -1.25
C ALA A 7 12.96 -8.78 -0.28
N VAL A 8 12.37 -8.06 0.70
CA VAL A 8 11.32 -8.60 1.58
C VAL A 8 9.98 -8.71 0.86
N VAL A 9 9.61 -7.68 0.10
CA VAL A 9 8.26 -7.57 -0.48
C VAL A 9 8.11 -8.39 -1.75
N ALA A 10 9.11 -8.38 -2.64
CA ALA A 10 9.03 -9.00 -3.96
C ALA A 10 8.59 -10.47 -3.93
N PRO A 11 9.09 -11.33 -3.01
CA PRO A 11 8.66 -12.74 -2.95
C PRO A 11 7.21 -12.94 -2.48
N LEU A 12 6.58 -11.92 -1.90
CA LEU A 12 5.20 -12.02 -1.40
C LEU A 12 4.15 -11.68 -2.47
N LEU A 13 4.60 -11.08 -3.57
CA LEU A 13 3.74 -10.60 -4.64
C LEU A 13 3.25 -11.76 -5.51
N PRO A 14 1.98 -11.74 -5.95
CA PRO A 14 1.49 -12.74 -6.87
C PRO A 14 2.21 -12.61 -8.21
N GLU A 15 2.44 -13.75 -8.87
CA GLU A 15 2.92 -13.78 -10.24
C GLU A 15 1.98 -13.02 -11.18
N GLU A 16 2.55 -12.43 -12.23
CA GLU A 16 1.71 -11.79 -13.25
C GLU A 16 0.92 -12.85 -14.01
N PRO A 17 -0.43 -12.75 -14.04
CA PRO A 17 -1.23 -13.72 -14.76
C PRO A 17 -0.91 -13.69 -16.26
N PRO A 18 -0.95 -14.84 -16.95
CA PRO A 18 -0.61 -14.92 -18.37
C PRO A 18 -1.52 -14.04 -19.22
N LYS A 19 -0.93 -13.42 -20.24
CA LYS A 19 -1.62 -12.54 -21.21
C LYS A 19 -1.63 -13.19 -22.60
N PRO A 20 -2.47 -14.21 -22.85
CA PRO A 20 -2.46 -14.96 -24.11
C PRO A 20 -2.79 -14.12 -25.34
N LYS A 21 -3.55 -13.02 -25.17
CA LYS A 21 -3.88 -12.07 -26.24
C LYS A 21 -2.91 -10.88 -26.30
N GLY A 22 -1.80 -10.94 -25.58
CA GLY A 22 -0.93 -9.79 -25.34
C GLY A 22 -1.63 -8.69 -24.55
N GLY A 23 -1.09 -7.49 -24.61
CA GLY A 23 -1.63 -6.31 -23.94
C GLY A 23 -0.53 -5.38 -23.48
N ARG A 24 -0.92 -4.29 -22.82
CA ARG A 24 0.03 -3.33 -22.28
C ARG A 24 0.96 -4.01 -21.27
N THR A 25 2.27 -3.75 -21.40
CA THR A 25 3.26 -4.17 -20.41
C THR A 25 2.85 -3.68 -19.04
N ARG A 26 2.85 -4.58 -18.06
CA ARG A 26 2.50 -4.24 -16.68
C ARG A 26 3.58 -3.33 -16.11
N VAL A 27 3.14 -2.33 -15.36
CA VAL A 27 4.04 -1.46 -14.60
C VAL A 27 4.82 -2.34 -13.60
N PRO A 28 6.15 -2.16 -13.49
CA PRO A 28 6.97 -2.85 -12.50
C PRO A 28 6.38 -2.77 -11.10
N ASP A 29 6.30 -3.89 -10.42
CA ASP A 29 5.63 -3.97 -9.11
C ASP A 29 6.29 -3.07 -8.06
N ARG A 30 7.62 -2.87 -8.15
CA ARG A 30 8.37 -1.96 -7.29
C ARG A 30 7.95 -0.50 -7.45
N ASP A 31 7.62 -0.09 -8.67
CA ASP A 31 7.18 1.28 -8.97
C ASP A 31 5.78 1.54 -8.46
N ALA A 32 4.87 0.58 -8.64
CA ALA A 32 3.55 0.62 -8.04
C ALA A 32 3.64 0.71 -6.50
N LEU A 33 4.49 -0.11 -5.86
CA LEU A 33 4.67 -0.08 -4.41
C LEU A 33 5.25 1.24 -3.91
N ARG A 34 6.23 1.83 -4.61
CA ARG A 34 6.76 3.17 -4.30
C ARG A 34 5.65 4.22 -4.33
N GLY A 35 4.80 4.18 -5.35
CA GLY A 35 3.67 5.10 -5.48
C GLY A 35 2.62 4.91 -4.39
N ILE A 36 2.27 3.66 -4.07
CA ILE A 36 1.34 3.32 -2.96
C ILE A 36 1.85 3.91 -1.65
N VAL A 37 3.09 3.60 -1.27
CA VAL A 37 3.67 4.07 0.00
C VAL A 37 3.71 5.61 0.06
N PHE A 38 4.04 6.26 -1.05
CA PHE A 38 4.04 7.72 -1.10
C PHE A 38 2.65 8.32 -0.88
N VAL A 39 1.63 7.82 -1.58
CA VAL A 39 0.26 8.30 -1.41
C VAL A 39 -0.24 8.06 0.01
N LEU A 40 -0.04 6.85 0.56
CA LEU A 40 -0.48 6.51 1.92
C LEU A 40 0.21 7.38 2.97
N ARG A 41 1.48 7.73 2.78
CA ARG A 41 2.22 8.61 3.72
C ARG A 41 1.81 10.07 3.63
N THR A 42 1.43 10.55 2.44
CA THR A 42 1.17 11.98 2.20
C THR A 42 -0.31 12.34 2.25
N GLY A 43 -1.21 11.36 2.12
CA GLY A 43 -2.66 11.59 2.00
C GLY A 43 -3.08 12.26 0.68
N MET A 44 -2.16 12.38 -0.28
CA MET A 44 -2.43 12.98 -1.58
C MET A 44 -3.48 12.18 -2.37
N PRO A 45 -4.39 12.84 -3.12
CA PRO A 45 -5.28 12.13 -4.04
C PRO A 45 -4.52 11.28 -5.05
N TRP A 46 -5.02 10.08 -5.36
CA TRP A 46 -4.36 9.16 -6.30
C TRP A 46 -4.12 9.79 -7.68
N GLU A 47 -5.03 10.64 -8.14
CA GLU A 47 -4.97 11.35 -9.41
C GLU A 47 -3.80 12.33 -9.48
N MET A 48 -3.30 12.79 -8.33
CA MET A 48 -2.24 13.78 -8.22
C MET A 48 -0.84 13.17 -8.13
N LEU A 49 -0.71 11.84 -8.13
CA LEU A 49 0.59 11.16 -8.06
C LEU A 49 1.47 11.51 -9.29
N PRO A 50 2.67 12.09 -9.11
CA PRO A 50 3.55 12.46 -10.22
C PRO A 50 4.04 11.24 -11.02
N ARG A 51 3.48 11.02 -12.20
CA ARG A 51 3.73 9.81 -12.99
C ARG A 51 5.19 9.68 -13.44
N GLU A 52 5.83 10.79 -13.71
CA GLU A 52 7.22 10.88 -14.18
C GLU A 52 8.21 10.38 -13.13
N VAL A 53 7.86 10.52 -11.84
CA VAL A 53 8.71 10.10 -10.70
C VAL A 53 8.53 8.62 -10.36
N PHE A 54 7.30 8.12 -10.50
CA PHE A 54 6.90 6.76 -10.07
C PHE A 54 6.67 5.78 -11.22
N GLY A 55 6.79 6.20 -12.48
CA GLY A 55 6.60 5.34 -13.65
C GLY A 55 5.15 4.90 -13.90
N CYS A 56 4.20 5.30 -13.06
CA CYS A 56 2.81 4.89 -13.14
C CYS A 56 1.82 5.93 -12.58
N SER A 57 0.56 5.82 -12.99
CA SER A 57 -0.51 6.66 -12.45
C SER A 57 -0.92 6.18 -11.06
N GLY A 58 -1.42 7.08 -10.21
CA GLY A 58 -1.93 6.65 -8.91
C GLY A 58 -3.15 5.73 -9.01
N MET A 59 -3.95 5.79 -10.07
CA MET A 59 -4.98 4.76 -10.33
C MET A 59 -4.40 3.36 -10.57
N THR A 60 -3.19 3.26 -11.12
CA THR A 60 -2.47 1.98 -11.21
C THR A 60 -2.01 1.51 -9.84
N CYS A 61 -1.51 2.43 -9.01
CA CYS A 61 -1.16 2.15 -7.61
C CYS A 61 -2.38 1.67 -6.81
N TRP A 62 -3.52 2.37 -6.90
CA TRP A 62 -4.75 2.00 -6.20
C TRP A 62 -5.27 0.62 -6.60
N ARG A 63 -5.31 0.31 -7.91
CA ARG A 63 -5.67 -1.04 -8.38
C ARG A 63 -4.72 -2.08 -7.80
N ARG A 64 -3.42 -1.78 -7.78
CA ARG A 64 -2.43 -2.72 -7.25
C ARG A 64 -2.57 -2.92 -5.75
N LEU A 65 -2.82 -1.86 -4.98
CA LEU A 65 -3.11 -1.93 -3.55
C LEU A 65 -4.30 -2.85 -3.27
N ARG A 66 -5.39 -2.68 -4.02
CA ARG A 66 -6.60 -3.52 -3.93
C ARG A 66 -6.32 -4.97 -4.31
N ASP A 67 -5.69 -5.21 -5.45
CA ASP A 67 -5.43 -6.57 -5.95
C ASP A 67 -4.48 -7.33 -5.01
N TRP A 68 -3.48 -6.64 -4.45
CA TRP A 68 -2.58 -7.21 -3.44
C TRP A 68 -3.27 -7.45 -2.09
N GLN A 69 -4.24 -6.63 -1.71
CA GLN A 69 -5.08 -6.90 -0.54
C GLN A 69 -5.90 -8.19 -0.75
N GLN A 70 -6.54 -8.34 -1.92
CA GLN A 70 -7.30 -9.55 -2.25
C GLN A 70 -6.41 -10.80 -2.30
N ALA A 71 -5.15 -10.65 -2.71
CA ALA A 71 -4.17 -11.73 -2.73
C ALA A 71 -3.49 -11.99 -1.36
N GLY A 72 -3.86 -11.26 -0.31
CA GLY A 72 -3.29 -11.41 1.05
C GLY A 72 -1.82 -10.99 1.18
N VAL A 73 -1.32 -10.15 0.27
CA VAL A 73 0.09 -9.68 0.29
C VAL A 73 0.40 -8.92 1.56
N TRP A 74 -0.51 -8.03 1.98
CA TRP A 74 -0.32 -7.17 3.15
C TRP A 74 -0.31 -7.97 4.45
N ASP A 75 -1.17 -8.98 4.57
CA ASP A 75 -1.20 -9.87 5.74
C ASP A 75 0.10 -10.67 5.85
N ARG A 76 0.61 -11.20 4.73
CA ARG A 76 1.90 -11.89 4.70
C ARG A 76 3.05 -10.95 5.05
N LEU A 77 3.05 -9.73 4.50
CA LEU A 77 4.08 -8.73 4.79
C LEU A 77 4.08 -8.36 6.28
N HIS A 78 2.91 -8.13 6.86
CA HIS A 78 2.78 -7.83 8.28
C HIS A 78 3.37 -8.95 9.15
N ARG A 79 3.07 -10.21 8.83
CA ARG A 79 3.64 -11.37 9.53
C ARG A 79 5.17 -11.41 9.43
N VAL A 80 5.73 -11.22 8.24
CA VAL A 80 7.19 -11.19 8.03
C VAL A 80 7.86 -10.08 8.84
N LEU A 81 7.21 -8.92 8.98
CA LEU A 81 7.73 -7.82 9.80
C LEU A 81 7.68 -8.16 11.29
N LEU A 82 6.57 -8.73 11.78
CA LEU A 82 6.46 -9.21 13.16
C LEU A 82 7.54 -10.25 13.48
N GLU A 83 7.73 -11.26 12.63
CA GLU A 83 8.77 -12.28 12.81
C GLU A 83 10.20 -11.71 12.79
N ARG A 84 10.44 -10.59 12.10
CA ARG A 84 11.74 -9.90 12.12
C ARG A 84 11.93 -9.12 13.41
N LEU A 85 10.90 -8.41 13.87
CA LEU A 85 10.96 -7.64 15.11
C LEU A 85 11.06 -8.57 16.34
N ASP A 86 10.35 -9.70 16.33
CA ASP A 86 10.43 -10.71 17.39
C ASP A 86 11.86 -11.25 17.53
N ARG A 87 12.48 -11.64 16.40
CA ARG A 87 13.87 -12.11 16.38
C ARG A 87 14.89 -11.05 16.76
N ALA A 88 14.58 -9.77 16.53
CA ALA A 88 15.42 -8.66 16.96
C ALA A 88 15.27 -8.34 18.45
N GLY A 89 14.29 -8.94 19.15
CA GLY A 89 13.95 -8.60 20.53
C GLY A 89 13.25 -7.25 20.68
N GLU A 90 12.72 -6.69 19.59
CA GLU A 90 12.18 -5.34 19.50
C GLU A 90 10.63 -5.31 19.62
N LEU A 91 9.98 -6.46 19.83
CA LEU A 91 8.54 -6.52 20.08
C LEU A 91 8.22 -6.43 21.57
N ASP A 92 7.71 -5.27 21.98
CA ASP A 92 6.91 -5.16 23.19
C ASP A 92 5.46 -5.56 22.88
N TRP A 93 5.15 -6.83 23.15
CA TRP A 93 3.81 -7.41 22.95
C TRP A 93 2.71 -6.69 23.75
N SER A 94 3.05 -5.98 24.83
CA SER A 94 2.07 -5.19 25.59
C SER A 94 1.62 -3.91 24.87
N ARG A 95 2.50 -3.35 24.02
CA ARG A 95 2.21 -2.15 23.19
C ARG A 95 1.59 -2.51 21.85
N ALA A 96 2.03 -3.60 21.22
CA ALA A 96 1.50 -4.04 19.92
C ALA A 96 -0.02 -4.32 19.95
N SER A 97 -0.57 -4.78 21.09
CA SER A 97 -2.01 -4.97 21.26
C SER A 97 -2.82 -3.68 21.39
N LEU A 98 -2.20 -2.57 21.83
CA LEU A 98 -2.90 -1.29 22.01
C LEU A 98 -3.12 -0.55 20.67
N ASP A 99 -2.20 -0.68 19.72
CA ASP A 99 -2.30 -0.04 18.40
C ASP A 99 -3.34 -0.71 17.48
N ALA A 100 -3.63 -2.00 17.66
CA ALA A 100 -4.68 -2.71 16.90
C ALA A 100 -6.11 -2.30 17.29
N ALA A 101 -6.30 -1.75 18.49
CA ALA A 101 -7.62 -1.41 19.04
C ALA A 101 -8.06 0.05 18.75
N SER A 102 -7.21 0.88 18.13
CA SER A 102 -7.39 2.34 18.12
C SER A 102 -7.93 2.96 16.82
N ILE A 103 -8.49 2.19 15.88
CA ILE A 103 -9.28 2.80 14.79
C ILE A 103 -10.70 3.11 15.29
N GLY A 104 -10.82 4.18 16.09
CA GLY A 104 -12.09 4.83 16.35
C GLY A 104 -12.56 5.56 15.10
N ALA A 105 -13.70 5.15 14.54
CA ALA A 105 -14.33 5.80 13.41
C ALA A 105 -14.73 7.24 13.77
N ASN A 106 -13.94 8.22 13.34
CA ASN A 106 -14.38 9.61 13.40
C ASN A 106 -15.24 9.92 12.17
N VAL A 107 -16.54 10.06 12.44
CA VAL A 107 -17.58 10.53 11.53
C VAL A 107 -17.15 11.86 10.91
N TRP A 108 -16.96 11.89 9.59
CA TRP A 108 -16.83 13.15 8.86
C TRP A 108 -18.14 13.95 9.00
N PRO A 109 -18.11 15.21 9.46
CA PRO A 109 -19.30 16.06 9.40
C PRO A 109 -19.59 16.39 7.92
N ALA A 110 -20.85 16.24 7.52
CA ALA A 110 -21.32 16.54 6.17
C ALA A 110 -21.03 18.02 5.80
N PRO A 111 -20.70 18.33 4.53
CA PRO A 111 -20.43 19.70 4.12
C PRO A 111 -21.69 20.57 4.20
N VAL A 112 -21.55 21.73 4.85
CA VAL A 112 -22.55 22.81 4.85
C VAL A 112 -22.67 23.37 3.43
N GLN A 113 -23.89 23.37 2.89
CA GLN A 113 -24.22 24.10 1.66
C GLN A 113 -24.24 25.60 1.98
N ALA A 114 -23.41 26.38 1.29
CA ALA A 114 -23.48 27.84 1.32
C ALA A 114 -24.58 28.33 0.36
N PRO A 115 -25.40 29.34 0.73
CA PRO A 115 -26.42 29.86 -0.16
C PRO A 115 -25.76 30.65 -1.30
N ILE A 116 -26.28 30.41 -2.50
CA ILE A 116 -25.95 31.12 -3.73
C ILE A 116 -26.54 32.54 -3.61
N GLY A 117 -25.67 33.55 -3.59
CA GLY A 117 -26.05 34.95 -3.79
C GLY A 117 -26.02 35.31 -5.27
#